data_AF-A0A356KP95-F1
#
_entry.id   AF-A0A356KP95-F1
#
_cell.length_a   1.000
_cell.length_b   1.000
_cell.length_c   1.000
_cell.angle_alpha   90.00
_cell.angle_beta   90.00
_cell.angle_gamma   90.00
#
_symmetry.space_group_name_H-M   'P 1'
#
loop_
_entity.id
_entity.type
_entity.pdbx_description
1 polymer ?
#
loop_
_entity_poly.entity_id
_entity_poly.type
_entity_poly.pdbx_seq_one_letter_code
_entity_poly.pdbx_strand_id
1 'polypeptide(L)'
;KLLRPRGGSGARHALAVIVLFFMLALVHLTLISPKQGERLLIMMGLREAPEPQDELASLSERAERGDVEALLELAERVEAKEPQRAQELLERAAQAESPRAMVRLGVALQAKKTQADDLEAYRWFRKAADAKDHEAMLWVGLLVAEGRGVKAAEPAIALQWLARAEQGGQPG
;
A
#
# COMPACT_ATOMS: atom_id res chain seq x y z
N LYS A 1 -5.99 -36.48 57.38
CA LYS A 1 -6.10 -36.55 55.90
C LYS A 1 -6.38 -35.15 55.36
N LEU A 2 -5.37 -34.44 54.85
CA LEU A 2 -5.55 -33.22 54.08
C LEU A 2 -4.68 -33.33 52.82
N LEU A 3 -5.35 -33.48 51.68
CA LEU A 3 -4.76 -33.54 50.35
C LEU A 3 -4.16 -32.17 50.02
N ARG A 4 -2.84 -32.09 49.83
CA ARG A 4 -2.20 -30.93 49.20
C ARG A 4 -2.36 -31.03 47.69
N PRO A 5 -2.71 -29.94 46.98
CA PRO A 5 -2.90 -29.98 45.53
C PRO A 5 -1.55 -30.13 44.81
N ARG A 6 -1.40 -31.19 44.03
CA ARG A 6 -0.37 -31.32 42.99
C ARG A 6 -0.86 -30.55 41.77
N GLY A 7 -0.31 -29.37 41.49
CA GLY A 7 -0.77 -28.57 40.35
C GLY A 7 0.08 -27.36 39.99
N GLY A 8 1.41 -27.44 40.07
CA GLY A 8 2.31 -26.32 39.72
C GLY A 8 3.07 -26.50 38.40
N SER A 9 3.25 -27.74 37.93
CA SER A 9 4.12 -28.02 36.80
C SER A 9 3.41 -27.78 35.46
N GLY A 10 2.22 -28.33 35.24
CA GLY A 10 1.50 -28.23 33.95
C GLY A 10 1.18 -26.80 33.52
N ALA A 11 0.80 -25.92 34.45
CA ALA A 11 0.49 -24.51 34.16
C ALA A 11 1.74 -23.72 33.73
N ARG A 12 2.91 -23.99 34.33
CA ARG A 12 4.19 -23.37 33.95
C ARG A 12 4.65 -23.83 32.57
N HIS A 13 4.46 -25.12 32.25
CA HIS A 13 4.77 -25.66 30.93
C HIS A 13 3.83 -25.08 29.86
N ALA A 14 2.52 -24.99 30.15
CA ALA A 14 1.55 -24.39 29.24
C ALA A 14 1.87 -22.91 28.96
N LEU A 15 2.20 -22.14 29.98
CA LEU A 15 2.60 -20.74 29.83
C LEU A 15 3.87 -20.59 28.98
N ALA A 16 4.88 -21.43 29.21
CA ALA A 16 6.12 -21.42 28.44
C ALA A 16 5.89 -21.73 26.95
N VAL A 17 5.01 -22.68 26.62
CA VAL A 17 4.65 -23.01 25.24
C VAL A 17 3.92 -21.86 24.56
N ILE A 18 3.01 -21.18 25.26
CA ILE A 18 2.29 -20.01 24.73
C ILE A 18 3.24 -18.85 24.43
N VAL A 19 4.17 -18.55 25.35
CA VAL A 19 5.16 -17.49 25.16
C VAL A 19 6.08 -17.81 23.98
N LEU A 20 6.54 -19.05 23.84
CA LEU A 20 7.39 -19.46 22.73
C LEU A 20 6.66 -19.36 21.38
N PHE A 21 5.39 -19.78 21.34
CA PHE A 21 4.56 -19.68 20.13
C PHE A 21 4.35 -18.21 19.74
N PHE A 22 4.09 -17.34 20.73
CA PHE A 22 3.95 -15.90 20.50
C PHE A 22 5.25 -15.27 19.98
N MET A 23 6.40 -15.63 20.55
CA MET A 23 7.72 -15.16 20.08
C MET A 23 8.03 -15.62 18.66
N LEU A 24 7.74 -16.88 18.33
CA LEU A 24 7.91 -17.42 16.96
C LEU A 24 6.97 -16.73 15.96
N ALA A 25 5.72 -16.48 16.35
CA ALA A 25 4.78 -15.73 15.53
C ALA A 25 5.24 -14.29 15.29
N LEU A 26 5.82 -13.63 16.30
CA LEU A 26 6.37 -12.29 16.20
C LEU A 26 7.58 -12.23 15.25
N VAL A 27 8.49 -13.20 15.35
CA VAL A 27 9.64 -13.34 14.44
C VAL A 27 9.19 -13.61 13.00
N HIS A 28 8.20 -14.48 12.81
CA HIS A 28 7.62 -14.70 11.49
C HIS A 28 6.98 -13.43 10.92
N LEU A 29 6.27 -12.66 11.76
CA LEU A 29 5.62 -11.44 11.35
C LEU A 29 6.62 -10.34 10.95
N THR A 30 7.74 -10.19 11.69
CA THR A 30 8.80 -9.22 11.35
C THR A 30 9.57 -9.61 10.10
N LEU A 31 9.68 -10.91 9.78
CA LEU A 31 10.31 -11.37 8.54
C LEU A 31 9.41 -11.22 7.32
N ILE A 32 8.09 -11.37 7.47
CA ILE A 32 7.11 -11.26 6.37
C ILE A 32 6.76 -9.79 6.06
N SER A 33 6.59 -8.98 7.12
CA SER A 33 6.21 -7.57 7.01
C SER A 33 6.96 -6.75 8.07
N PRO A 34 8.24 -6.42 7.84
CA PRO A 34 9.08 -5.74 8.83
C PRO A 34 8.44 -4.45 9.37
N LYS A 35 7.76 -3.67 8.50
CA LYS A 35 7.00 -2.47 8.92
C LYS A 35 5.86 -2.76 9.89
N GLN A 36 5.11 -3.84 9.69
CA GLN A 36 4.00 -4.21 10.59
C GLN A 36 4.54 -4.71 11.93
N GLY A 37 5.66 -5.45 11.91
CA GLY A 37 6.37 -5.87 13.11
C GLY A 37 6.88 -4.69 13.93
N GLU A 38 7.51 -3.70 13.30
CA GLU A 38 7.95 -2.48 13.98
C GLU A 38 6.80 -1.70 14.61
N ARG A 39 5.69 -1.52 13.87
CA ARG A 39 4.47 -0.87 14.40
C ARG A 39 3.91 -1.60 15.60
N LEU A 40 3.91 -2.94 15.56
CA LEU A 40 3.43 -3.76 16.67
C LEU A 40 4.33 -3.63 17.90
N LEU A 41 5.66 -3.60 17.71
CA LEU A 41 6.62 -3.40 18.80
C LEU A 41 6.45 -2.03 19.47
N ILE A 42 6.22 -0.97 18.70
CA ILE A 42 5.92 0.37 19.23
C ILE A 42 4.59 0.37 19.97
N MET A 43 3.54 -0.23 19.41
CA MET A 43 2.22 -0.33 20.04
C MET A 43 2.26 -1.11 21.36
N MET A 44 3.09 -2.15 21.46
CA MET A 44 3.29 -2.94 22.68
C MET A 44 4.26 -2.26 23.68
N GLY A 45 4.83 -1.09 23.36
CA GLY A 45 5.82 -0.42 24.19
C GLY A 45 7.16 -1.16 24.27
N LEU A 46 7.40 -2.12 23.38
CA LEU A 46 8.64 -2.89 23.28
C LEU A 46 9.73 -2.18 22.47
N ARG A 47 9.38 -1.02 21.89
CA ARG A 47 10.29 -0.14 21.16
C ARG A 47 9.80 1.30 21.25
N GLU A 48 10.74 2.24 21.41
CA GLU A 48 10.44 3.67 21.31
C GLU A 48 10.11 4.04 19.86
N ALA A 49 9.11 4.91 19.67
CA ALA A 49 8.81 5.47 18.36
C ALA A 49 9.98 6.35 17.91
N PRO A 50 10.49 6.17 16.68
CA PRO A 50 11.53 7.05 16.17
C PRO A 50 11.02 8.50 16.09
N GLU A 51 11.93 9.46 16.29
CA GLU A 51 11.59 10.87 16.10
C GLU A 51 11.16 11.11 14.64
N PRO A 52 10.17 11.99 14.37
CA PRO A 52 9.66 12.22 13.01
C PRO A 52 10.73 12.61 11.98
N GLN A 53 11.83 13.21 12.44
CA GLN A 53 12.96 13.62 11.59
C GLN A 53 13.79 12.39 11.14
N ASP A 54 14.00 11.45 12.05
CA ASP A 54 14.73 10.21 11.77
C ASP A 54 13.94 9.30 10.82
N GLU A 55 12.61 9.28 10.98
CA GLU A 55 11.71 8.59 10.04
C GLU A 55 11.84 9.15 8.63
N LEU A 56 11.78 10.48 8.46
CA LEU A 56 11.89 11.13 7.16
C LEU A 56 13.27 10.93 6.51
N ALA A 57 14.35 10.99 7.30
CA ALA A 57 15.70 10.75 6.81
C ALA A 57 15.87 9.30 6.33
N SER A 58 15.47 8.33 7.16
CA SER A 58 15.47 6.90 6.81
C SER A 58 14.62 6.59 5.58
N LEU A 59 13.43 7.21 5.50
CA LEU A 59 12.54 7.07 4.35
C LEU A 59 13.15 7.64 3.07
N SER A 60 13.78 8.81 3.17
CA SER A 60 14.45 9.46 2.04
C SER A 60 15.60 8.61 1.51
N GLU A 61 16.44 8.07 2.40
CA GLU A 61 17.54 7.18 2.01
C GLU A 61 17.05 5.90 1.32
N ARG A 62 15.97 5.29 1.83
CA ARG A 62 15.35 4.12 1.19
C ARG A 62 14.75 4.46 -0.18
N ALA A 63 14.07 5.61 -0.28
CA ALA A 63 13.50 6.09 -1.54
C ALA A 63 14.59 6.39 -2.58
N GLU A 64 15.75 6.93 -2.17
CA GLU A 64 16.93 7.10 -3.02
C GLU A 64 17.46 5.77 -3.55
N ARG A 65 17.46 4.73 -2.71
CA ARG A 65 17.80 3.35 -3.13
C ARG A 65 16.74 2.66 -4.00
N GLY A 66 15.63 3.33 -4.32
CA GLY A 66 14.59 2.80 -5.19
C GLY A 66 13.60 1.87 -4.49
N ASP A 67 13.55 1.88 -3.16
CA ASP A 67 12.50 1.19 -2.41
C ASP A 67 11.13 1.79 -2.77
N VAL A 68 10.34 1.02 -3.52
CA VAL A 68 9.03 1.42 -4.06
C VAL A 68 8.07 1.86 -2.96
N GLU A 69 8.09 1.18 -1.82
CA GLU A 69 7.22 1.50 -0.71
C GLU A 69 7.68 2.79 -0.03
N ALA A 70 9.00 3.00 0.10
CA ALA A 70 9.54 4.26 0.60
C ALA A 70 9.25 5.43 -0.34
N LEU A 71 9.34 5.23 -1.66
CA LEU A 71 8.96 6.22 -2.67
C LEU A 71 7.50 6.63 -2.52
N LEU A 72 6.59 5.67 -2.36
CA LEU A 72 5.15 5.94 -2.19
C LEU A 72 4.85 6.71 -0.92
N GLU A 73 5.43 6.28 0.19
CA GLU A 73 5.19 6.89 1.49
C GLU A 73 5.83 8.30 1.57
N LEU A 74 7.01 8.49 0.97
CA LEU A 74 7.62 9.81 0.87
C LEU A 74 6.78 10.74 -0.02
N ALA A 75 6.29 10.23 -1.15
CA ALA A 75 5.41 11.00 -2.04
C ALA A 75 4.17 11.49 -1.29
N GLU A 76 3.51 10.63 -0.52
CA GLU A 76 2.35 10.99 0.31
C GLU A 76 2.68 12.06 1.36
N ARG A 77 3.81 11.94 2.05
CA ARG A 77 4.21 12.91 3.07
C ARG A 77 4.51 14.30 2.48
N VAL A 78 5.08 14.36 1.28
CA VAL A 78 5.46 15.64 0.66
C VAL A 78 4.38 16.21 -0.26
N GLU A 79 3.36 15.45 -0.66
CA GLU A 79 2.32 15.83 -1.63
C GLU A 79 1.68 17.20 -1.37
N ALA A 80 1.32 17.47 -0.12
CA ALA A 80 0.66 18.74 0.24
C ALA A 80 1.56 19.97 0.13
N LYS A 81 2.89 19.81 0.26
CA LYS A 81 3.86 20.92 0.30
C LYS A 81 4.68 21.02 -0.98
N GLU A 82 4.99 19.89 -1.59
CA GLU A 82 5.90 19.73 -2.73
C GLU A 82 5.26 18.77 -3.77
N PRO A 83 4.15 19.18 -4.43
CA PRO A 83 3.39 18.28 -5.31
C PRO A 83 4.20 17.82 -6.53
N GLN A 84 5.12 18.64 -7.05
CA GLN A 84 6.02 18.25 -8.14
C GLN A 84 6.96 17.12 -7.70
N ARG A 85 7.56 17.25 -6.51
CA ARG A 85 8.43 16.22 -5.95
C ARG A 85 7.67 14.93 -5.66
N ALA A 86 6.44 15.03 -5.15
CA ALA A 86 5.57 13.87 -4.97
C ALA A 86 5.32 13.15 -6.31
N GLN A 87 5.05 13.91 -7.38
CA GLN A 87 4.87 13.33 -8.71
C GLN A 87 6.13 12.61 -9.20
N GLU A 88 7.31 13.20 -9.08
CA GLU A 88 8.59 12.57 -9.46
C GLU A 88 8.84 11.24 -8.70
N LEU A 89 8.51 11.22 -7.41
CA LEU A 89 8.61 10.02 -6.58
C LEU A 89 7.61 8.94 -7.05
N LEU A 90 6.38 9.34 -7.39
CA LEU A 90 5.36 8.45 -7.94
C LEU A 90 5.75 7.91 -9.32
N GLU A 91 6.35 8.72 -10.18
CA GLU A 91 6.88 8.29 -11.48
C GLU A 91 7.93 7.21 -11.32
N ARG A 92 8.89 7.39 -10.41
CA ARG A 92 9.91 6.38 -10.10
C ARG A 92 9.29 5.09 -9.57
N ALA A 93 8.30 5.19 -8.68
CA ALA A 93 7.60 4.02 -8.15
C ALA A 93 6.72 3.30 -9.20
N ALA A 94 6.10 4.05 -10.12
CA ALA A 94 5.29 3.51 -11.21
C ALA A 94 6.17 2.83 -12.29
N GLN A 95 7.37 3.36 -12.54
CA GLN A 95 8.38 2.73 -13.40
C GLN A 95 8.86 1.39 -12.83
N ALA A 96 8.88 1.24 -11.51
CA ALA A 96 9.12 -0.03 -10.82
C ALA A 96 7.89 -0.97 -10.80
N GLU A 97 6.92 -0.72 -11.66
CA GLU A 97 5.74 -1.54 -11.92
C GLU A 97 4.75 -1.70 -10.75
N SER A 98 4.78 -0.79 -9.77
CA SER A 98 3.83 -0.78 -8.67
C SER A 98 2.43 -0.31 -9.13
N PRO A 99 1.38 -1.16 -9.06
CA PRO A 99 0.03 -0.75 -9.45
C PRO A 99 -0.48 0.41 -8.60
N ARG A 100 -0.21 0.37 -7.28
CA ARG A 100 -0.55 1.45 -6.35
C ARG A 100 0.10 2.78 -6.75
N ALA A 101 1.35 2.75 -7.21
CA ALA A 101 2.04 3.96 -7.67
C ALA A 101 1.46 4.49 -8.98
N MET A 102 1.17 3.60 -9.93
CA MET A 102 0.54 3.98 -11.20
C MET A 102 -0.83 4.63 -10.99
N VAL A 103 -1.65 4.10 -10.08
CA VAL A 103 -2.93 4.70 -9.71
C VAL A 103 -2.74 6.10 -9.12
N ARG A 104 -1.86 6.24 -8.12
CA ARG A 104 -1.59 7.56 -7.50
C ARG A 104 -1.04 8.57 -8.49
N LEU A 105 -0.14 8.15 -9.38
CA LEU A 105 0.37 9.00 -10.45
C LEU A 105 -0.75 9.45 -11.41
N GLY A 106 -1.61 8.52 -11.81
CA GLY A 106 -2.77 8.84 -12.65
C GLY A 106 -3.72 9.86 -12.00
N VAL A 107 -3.96 9.73 -10.69
CA VAL A 107 -4.77 10.70 -9.93
C VAL A 107 -4.10 12.07 -9.87
N ALA A 108 -2.79 12.11 -9.59
CA ALA A 108 -2.02 13.35 -9.57
C ALA A 108 -2.01 14.07 -10.93
N LEU A 109 -1.94 13.32 -12.03
CA LEU A 109 -2.04 13.85 -13.40
C LEU A 109 -3.46 14.40 -13.68
N GLN A 110 -4.51 13.66 -13.32
CA GLN A 110 -5.89 14.14 -13.49
C GLN A 110 -6.19 15.45 -12.76
N ALA A 111 -5.53 15.71 -11.62
CA ALA A 111 -5.73 16.93 -10.86
C ALA A 111 -5.41 18.21 -11.68
N LYS A 112 -4.56 18.09 -12.71
CA LYS A 112 -4.19 19.19 -13.61
C LYS A 112 -5.26 19.51 -14.67
N LYS A 113 -6.22 18.61 -14.89
CA LYS A 113 -7.38 18.79 -15.78
C LYS A 113 -7.04 19.20 -17.22
N THR A 114 -5.92 18.69 -17.75
CA THR A 114 -5.55 18.89 -19.17
C THR A 114 -5.76 17.61 -19.97
N GLN A 115 -6.02 17.75 -21.27
CA GLN A 115 -6.20 16.58 -22.15
C GLN A 115 -4.93 15.72 -22.26
N ALA A 116 -3.75 16.34 -22.18
CA ALA A 116 -2.48 15.62 -22.22
C ALA A 116 -2.28 14.79 -20.95
N ASP A 117 -2.55 15.38 -19.78
CA ASP A 117 -2.47 14.67 -18.50
C ASP A 117 -3.54 13.56 -18.41
N ASP A 118 -4.74 13.77 -18.94
CA ASP A 118 -5.78 12.74 -19.00
C ASP A 118 -5.36 11.52 -19.83
N LEU A 119 -4.68 11.76 -20.97
CA LEU A 119 -4.13 10.69 -21.81
C LEU A 119 -3.03 9.92 -21.09
N GLU A 120 -2.16 10.62 -20.36
CA GLU A 120 -1.10 9.97 -19.59
C GLU A 120 -1.65 9.22 -18.38
N ALA A 121 -2.57 9.81 -17.62
CA ALA A 121 -3.28 9.18 -16.52
C ALA A 121 -3.99 7.90 -17.00
N TYR A 122 -4.70 7.95 -18.13
CA TYR A 122 -5.33 6.78 -18.73
C TYR A 122 -4.34 5.64 -18.98
N ARG A 123 -3.14 5.94 -19.48
CA ARG A 123 -2.11 4.92 -19.71
C ARG A 123 -1.64 4.27 -18.42
N TRP A 124 -1.43 5.05 -17.36
CA TRP A 124 -1.03 4.52 -16.06
C TRP A 124 -2.14 3.68 -15.41
N PHE A 125 -3.38 4.16 -15.43
CA PHE A 125 -4.52 3.40 -14.94
C PHE A 125 -4.72 2.10 -15.74
N ARG A 126 -4.58 2.14 -17.07
CA ARG A 126 -4.64 0.93 -17.89
C ARG A 126 -3.58 -0.09 -17.49
N LYS A 127 -2.34 0.33 -17.28
CA LYS A 127 -1.25 -0.58 -16.88
C LYS A 127 -1.53 -1.21 -15.50
N ALA A 128 -2.02 -0.43 -14.53
CA ALA A 128 -2.41 -0.96 -13.23
C ALA A 128 -3.64 -1.88 -13.30
N ALA A 129 -4.63 -1.55 -14.13
CA ALA A 129 -5.79 -2.40 -14.36
C ALA A 129 -5.40 -3.74 -15.02
N ASP A 130 -4.45 -3.74 -15.94
CA ASP A 130 -3.89 -4.96 -16.54
C ASP A 130 -3.13 -5.81 -15.49
N ALA A 131 -2.58 -5.16 -14.46
CA ALA A 131 -2.03 -5.81 -13.25
C ALA A 131 -3.10 -6.23 -12.22
N LYS A 132 -4.39 -6.19 -12.61
CA LYS A 132 -5.56 -6.56 -11.79
C LYS A 132 -5.84 -5.63 -10.61
N ASP A 133 -5.37 -4.38 -10.68
CA ASP A 133 -5.74 -3.37 -9.68
C ASP A 133 -7.17 -2.88 -9.91
N HIS A 134 -8.05 -3.15 -8.94
CA HIS A 134 -9.49 -2.85 -9.05
C HIS A 134 -9.77 -1.36 -9.01
N GLU A 135 -8.99 -0.59 -8.26
CA GLU A 135 -9.12 0.86 -8.23
C GLU A 135 -8.77 1.45 -9.60
N ALA A 136 -7.70 0.95 -10.22
CA ALA A 136 -7.32 1.34 -11.57
C ALA A 136 -8.41 1.01 -12.61
N MET A 137 -9.08 -0.15 -12.49
CA MET A 137 -10.21 -0.50 -13.35
C MET A 137 -11.36 0.50 -13.26
N LEU A 138 -11.66 1.01 -12.05
CA LEU A 138 -12.66 2.07 -11.86
C LEU A 138 -12.24 3.35 -12.60
N TRP A 139 -10.99 3.77 -12.45
CA TRP A 139 -10.46 4.95 -13.12
C TRP A 139 -10.48 4.84 -14.65
N VAL A 140 -10.13 3.68 -15.19
CA VAL A 140 -10.24 3.40 -16.63
C VAL A 140 -11.70 3.50 -17.08
N GLY A 141 -12.62 2.88 -16.35
CA GLY A 141 -14.05 2.92 -16.65
C GLY A 141 -14.59 4.36 -16.70
N LEU A 142 -14.25 5.17 -15.70
CA LEU A 142 -14.67 6.57 -15.61
C LEU A 142 -14.11 7.41 -16.78
N LEU A 143 -12.80 7.32 -17.04
CA LEU A 143 -12.16 8.07 -18.12
C LEU A 143 -12.74 7.73 -19.49
N VAL A 144 -12.97 6.44 -19.75
CA VAL A 144 -13.56 5.98 -21.03
C VAL A 144 -15.01 6.42 -21.17
N ALA A 145 -15.79 6.44 -20.10
CA ALA A 145 -17.18 6.92 -20.11
C ALA A 145 -17.25 8.42 -20.46
N GLU A 146 -16.31 9.20 -19.92
CA GLU A 146 -16.21 10.64 -20.16
C GLU A 146 -15.52 11.00 -21.48
N GLY A 147 -14.93 10.02 -22.18
CA GLY A 147 -14.13 10.27 -23.38
C GLY A 147 -12.80 10.96 -23.09
N ARG A 148 -12.32 10.92 -21.84
CA ARG A 148 -11.06 11.51 -21.40
C ARG A 148 -9.92 10.50 -21.50
N GLY A 149 -8.78 10.94 -22.03
CA GLY A 149 -7.63 10.07 -22.29
C GLY A 149 -7.86 9.02 -23.40
N VAL A 150 -8.99 9.11 -24.11
CA VAL A 150 -9.34 8.28 -25.28
C VAL A 150 -9.80 9.18 -26.43
N LYS A 151 -9.97 8.62 -27.64
CA LYS A 151 -10.37 9.40 -28.82
C LYS A 151 -11.82 9.87 -28.77
N ALA A 152 -12.70 9.08 -28.16
CA ALA A 152 -14.12 9.37 -27.98
C ALA A 152 -14.63 8.55 -26.79
N ALA A 153 -15.75 8.96 -26.21
CA ALA A 153 -16.40 8.20 -25.15
C ALA A 153 -16.88 6.83 -25.65
N GLU A 154 -16.64 5.77 -24.87
CA GLU A 154 -17.03 4.40 -25.21
C GLU A 154 -17.81 3.74 -24.05
N PRO A 155 -19.11 4.07 -23.86
CA PRO A 155 -19.88 3.64 -22.69
C PRO A 155 -19.92 2.11 -22.49
N ALA A 156 -19.96 1.34 -23.57
CA ALA A 156 -19.94 -0.11 -23.49
C ALA A 156 -18.62 -0.66 -22.91
N ILE A 157 -17.48 -0.06 -23.28
CA ILE A 157 -16.16 -0.43 -22.74
C ILE A 157 -16.05 0.03 -21.29
N ALA A 158 -16.53 1.23 -20.98
CA ALA A 158 -16.56 1.73 -19.61
C ALA A 158 -17.31 0.78 -18.66
N LEU A 159 -18.52 0.35 -19.04
CA LEU A 159 -19.31 -0.60 -18.26
C LEU A 159 -18.59 -1.94 -18.04
N GLN A 160 -17.84 -2.43 -19.03
CA GLN A 160 -17.05 -3.66 -18.86
C GLN A 160 -15.93 -3.48 -17.82
N TRP A 161 -15.25 -2.33 -17.80
CA TRP A 161 -14.22 -2.06 -16.79
C TRP A 161 -14.80 -1.90 -15.39
N LEU A 162 -15.92 -1.18 -15.26
CA LEU A 162 -16.62 -1.01 -13.99
C LEU A 162 -17.12 -2.35 -13.44
N ALA A 163 -17.72 -3.20 -14.29
CA ALA A 163 -18.16 -4.53 -13.89
C ALA A 163 -17.01 -5.43 -13.41
N ARG A 164 -15.83 -5.34 -14.04
CA ARG A 164 -14.63 -6.07 -13.61
C ARG A 164 -14.10 -5.57 -12.26
N ALA A 165 -14.13 -4.26 -12.05
CA ALA A 165 -13.71 -3.65 -10.79
C ALA A 165 -14.57 -4.15 -9.62
N GLU A 166 -15.89 -4.25 -9.82
CA GLU A 166 -16.83 -4.75 -8.81
C GLU A 166 -16.61 -6.24 -8.50
N GLN A 167 -16.35 -7.08 -9.51
CA GLN A 167 -16.18 -8.52 -9.33
C GLN A 167 -14.96 -8.89 -8.50
N GLY A 168 -13.84 -8.18 -8.66
CA GLY A 168 -12.64 -8.49 -7.89
C GLY A 168 -12.48 -7.67 -6.59
N GLY A 169 -13.38 -6.71 -6.34
CA GLY A 169 -13.55 -6.05 -5.05
C GLY A 169 -14.39 -6.84 -4.04
N GLN A 170 -15.07 -7.92 -4.47
CA GLN A 170 -15.80 -8.81 -3.57
C GLN A 170 -14.86 -9.87 -2.99
N PRO A 171 -14.68 -9.95 -1.66
CA PRO A 171 -14.11 -11.15 -1.06
C PRO A 171 -15.11 -12.28 -1.27
N GLY A 172 -14.71 -13.30 -2.05
CA GLY A 172 -15.44 -14.56 -2.17
C GLY A 172 -15.43 -15.35 -0.88
#